data_AF-A0A9D1E7S2-F1
#
_entry.id   AF-A0A9D1E7S2-F1
#
_cell.length_a   1.000
_cell.length_b   1.000
_cell.length_c   1.000
_cell.angle_alpha   90.00
_cell.angle_beta   90.00
_cell.angle_gamma   90.00
#
_symmetry.space_group_name_H-M   'P 1'
#
loop_
_entity.id
_entity.type
_entity.pdbx_description
1 polymer ?
#
loop_
_entity_poly.entity_id
_entity_poly.type
_entity_poly.pdbx_seq_one_letter_code
_entity_poly.pdbx_strand_id
1 'polypeptide(L)' 'YDEKEVTVWGRADLKDVDDSDLGLKGSPTKIAKASDKVRKGAGEKVTLDPQESVDYIMGKLKEKHVI' A
#
# COMPACT_ATOMS: atom_id res chain seq x y z
N TYR A 1 -36.12 15.47 1.54
CA TYR A 1 -34.78 16.08 1.37
C TYR A 1 -34.02 15.47 0.18
N ASP A 2 -34.59 14.47 -0.49
CA ASP A 2 -33.95 13.69 -1.56
C ASP A 2 -34.27 14.16 -2.99
N GLU A 3 -35.01 15.26 -3.15
CA GLU A 3 -35.47 15.76 -4.46
C GLU A 3 -34.67 16.98 -4.93
N LYS A 4 -33.35 17.00 -4.68
CA LYS A 4 -32.48 17.97 -5.34
C LYS A 4 -32.00 17.38 -6.66
N GLU A 5 -32.35 18.02 -7.76
CA GLU A 5 -31.92 17.63 -9.09
C GLU A 5 -30.39 17.72 -9.18
N VAL A 6 -29.72 16.59 -9.43
CA VAL A 6 -28.28 16.51 -9.62
C VAL A 6 -27.99 16.56 -11.10
N THR A 7 -27.34 17.63 -11.56
CA THR A 7 -26.83 17.68 -12.93
C THR A 7 -25.66 16.70 -13.06
N VAL A 8 -25.82 15.69 -13.91
CA VAL A 8 -24.77 14.69 -14.19
C VAL A 8 -24.09 15.07 -15.50
N TRP A 9 -22.77 15.25 -15.45
CA TRP A 9 -21.95 15.55 -16.62
C TRP A 9 -21.21 14.30 -17.07
N GLY A 10 -21.29 14.01 -18.36
CA GLY A 10 -20.52 12.96 -19.02
C GLY A 10 -19.27 13.52 -19.71
N ARG A 11 -18.52 12.62 -20.35
CA ARG A 11 -17.31 13.02 -21.09
C ARG A 11 -17.59 14.05 -22.20
N ALA A 12 -18.73 13.93 -22.89
CA ALA A 12 -19.12 14.82 -23.97
C ALA A 12 -19.36 16.29 -23.52
N ASP A 13 -19.63 16.48 -22.23
CA ASP A 13 -19.88 17.81 -21.64
C ASP A 13 -18.56 18.55 -21.32
N LEU A 14 -17.43 17.84 -21.28
CA LEU A 14 -16.10 18.38 -20.94
C LEU A 14 -15.31 18.78 -22.20
N LYS A 15 -15.68 19.91 -22.80
CA LYS A 15 -15.15 20.33 -24.12
C LYS A 15 -13.71 20.83 -24.10
N ASP A 16 -13.25 21.33 -22.96
CA ASP A 16 -11.94 22.00 -22.82
C ASP A 16 -10.86 21.10 -22.21
N VAL A 17 -11.12 19.79 -22.11
CA VAL A 17 -10.18 18.83 -21.53
C VAL A 17 -9.75 17.82 -22.59
N ASP A 18 -8.44 17.63 -22.74
CA ASP A 18 -7.88 16.63 -23.64
C ASP A 18 -8.07 15.21 -23.07
N ASP A 19 -8.44 14.28 -23.93
CA ASP A 19 -8.53 12.86 -23.60
C ASP A 19 -7.20 12.24 -23.21
N SER A 20 -6.08 12.82 -23.67
CA SER A 20 -4.74 12.38 -23.27
C SER A 20 -4.50 12.56 -21.78
N ASP A 21 -5.18 13.52 -21.16
CA ASP A 21 -4.93 13.95 -19.78
C ASP A 21 -5.95 13.37 -18.79
N LEU A 22 -6.85 12.49 -19.28
CA LEU A 22 -7.91 11.89 -18.48
C LEU A 22 -7.74 10.38 -18.27
N GLY A 23 -8.21 9.92 -17.12
CA GLY A 23 -8.25 8.51 -16.75
C GLY A 23 -6.87 7.84 -16.72
N LEU A 24 -6.81 6.56 -17.10
CA LEU A 24 -5.55 5.80 -17.14
C LEU A 24 -4.57 6.36 -18.19
N LYS A 25 -5.07 7.01 -19.25
CA LYS A 25 -4.23 7.59 -20.30
C LYS A 25 -3.52 8.85 -19.82
N GLY A 26 -4.21 9.69 -19.06
CA GLY A 26 -3.64 10.89 -18.43
C GLY A 26 -2.86 10.66 -17.16
N SER A 27 -2.93 9.46 -16.58
CA SER A 27 -2.17 9.19 -15.36
C SER A 27 -0.68 8.93 -15.70
N PRO A 28 0.26 9.75 -15.18
CA PRO A 28 1.69 9.52 -15.38
C PRO A 28 2.18 8.26 -14.66
N THR A 29 1.40 7.71 -13.72
CA THR A 29 1.74 6.54 -12.92
C THR A 29 0.80 5.37 -13.22
N LYS A 30 1.32 4.15 -13.18
CA LYS A 30 0.53 2.92 -13.37
C LYS A 30 0.82 1.93 -12.27
N ILE A 31 -0.23 1.27 -11.77
CA ILE A 31 -0.10 0.19 -10.79
C ILE A 31 0.46 -1.03 -11.51
N ALA A 32 1.73 -1.35 -11.27
CA ALA A 32 2.39 -2.51 -11.87
C ALA A 32 2.03 -3.83 -11.16
N LYS A 33 1.83 -3.78 -9.84
CA LYS A 33 1.40 -4.91 -9.02
C LYS A 33 0.75 -4.40 -7.75
N ALA A 34 -0.42 -4.93 -7.42
CA ALA A 34 -1.05 -4.77 -6.11
C ALA A 34 -0.97 -6.11 -5.38
N SER A 35 -0.52 -6.09 -4.14
CA SER A 35 -0.52 -7.27 -3.27
C SER A 35 -0.96 -6.84 -1.87
N ASP A 36 -1.76 -7.67 -1.23
CA ASP A 36 -2.16 -7.44 0.15
C ASP A 36 -0.95 -7.47 1.09
N LYS A 37 -1.02 -6.66 2.15
CA LYS A 37 0.00 -6.64 3.19
C LYS A 37 0.03 -7.97 3.93
N VAL A 38 1.15 -8.69 3.84
CA VAL A 38 1.35 -9.92 4.61
C VAL A 38 1.42 -9.58 6.10
N ARG A 39 0.58 -10.24 6.91
CA ARG A 39 0.64 -10.11 8.38
C ARG A 39 1.97 -10.65 8.89
N LYS A 40 2.55 -10.00 9.91
CA LYS A 40 3.71 -10.56 10.62
C LYS A 40 3.32 -11.93 11.18
N GLY A 41 4.16 -12.94 10.97
CA GLY A 41 3.97 -14.27 11.55
C GLY A 41 4.01 -14.25 13.08
N ALA A 42 3.58 -15.35 13.71
CA ALA A 42 3.65 -15.51 15.16
C ALA A 42 5.10 -15.30 15.67
N GLY A 43 5.24 -14.61 16.80
CA GLY A 43 6.55 -14.37 17.41
C GLY A 43 7.17 -15.66 17.92
N GLU A 44 8.48 -15.83 17.70
CA GLU A 44 9.24 -16.96 18.24
C GLU A 44 9.64 -16.65 19.68
N LYS A 45 9.25 -17.52 20.63
CA LYS A 45 9.72 -17.47 22.01
C LYS A 45 10.75 -18.57 22.18
N VAL A 46 11.99 -18.18 22.49
CA VAL A 46 13.09 -19.11 22.77
C VAL A 46 13.54 -18.90 24.20
N THR A 47 13.69 -19.98 24.97
CA THR A 47 14.24 -19.95 26.34
C THR A 47 15.68 -20.44 26.27
N LEU A 48 16.62 -19.50 26.17
CA LEU A 48 18.07 -19.75 26.19
C LEU A 48 18.69 -19.03 27.39
N ASP A 49 19.93 -19.36 27.73
CA ASP A 49 20.68 -18.64 28.76
C ASP A 49 20.85 -17.15 28.37
N PRO A 50 21.07 -16.23 29.33
CA PRO A 50 21.03 -14.79 29.07
C PRO A 50 21.98 -14.33 27.96
N GLN A 51 23.19 -14.91 27.88
CA GLN A 51 24.18 -14.57 26.86
C GLN A 51 23.74 -15.03 25.46
N GLU A 52 23.29 -16.27 25.35
CA GLU A 52 22.81 -16.86 24.09
C GLU A 52 21.53 -16.19 23.58
N SER A 53 20.67 -15.73 24.51
CA SER A 53 19.46 -14.98 24.18
C SER A 53 19.75 -13.64 23.52
N VAL A 54 20.78 -12.93 23.98
CA VAL A 54 21.19 -11.63 23.41
C VAL A 54 21.72 -11.81 21.98
N ASP A 55 22.59 -12.81 21.77
CA ASP A 55 23.15 -13.11 20.45
C ASP A 55 22.06 -13.54 19.46
N TYR A 56 21.09 -14.35 19.91
CA TYR A 56 19.94 -14.77 19.12
C TYR A 56 19.06 -13.57 18.70
N ILE A 57 18.75 -12.65 19.62
CA ILE A 57 17.93 -11.47 19.34
C ILE A 57 18.66 -10.53 18.37
N MET A 58 19.94 -10.27 18.59
CA MET A 58 20.76 -9.43 17.70
C MET A 58 20.85 -10.01 16.29
N GLY A 59 20.98 -11.33 16.16
CA GLY A 59 20.94 -12.03 14.88
C GLY A 59 19.62 -11.82 14.14
N LYS A 60 18.48 -12.03 14.83
CA LYS A 60 17.15 -11.89 14.22
C LYS A 60 16.78 -10.47 13.83
N LEU A 61 17.26 -9.47 14.57
CA LEU A 61 17.02 -8.06 14.24
C LEU A 61 17.81 -7.62 13.01
N LYS A 62 19.07 -8.07 12.86
CA LYS A 62 19.86 -7.86 11.63
C LYS A 62 19.25 -8.57 10.43
N GLU A 63 18.84 -9.83 10.58
CA GLU A 63 18.20 -10.61 9.50
C GLU A 63 16.93 -9.93 8.96
N LYS A 64 16.12 -9.36 9.86
CA LYS A 64 14.90 -8.63 9.51
C LYS A 64 15.13 -7.17 9.14
N HIS A 65 16.38 -6.73 9.07
CA HIS A 65 16.79 -5.36 8.72
C HIS A 65 16.10 -4.30 9.61
N VAL A 66 15.94 -4.63 10.89
CA VAL A 66 15.39 -3.73 11.89
C VAL A 66 16.48 -2.84 12.50
N ILE A 67 17.73 -3.33 12.49
CA ILE A 67 18.96 -2.64 12.91
C ILE A 67 20.06 -2.85 11.88
#